data_AF-A0A1X1BP77-F1
#
_entry.id   AF-A0A1X1BP77-F1
#
_cell.length_a   1.000
_cell.length_b   1.000
_cell.length_c   1.000
_cell.angle_alpha   90.00
_cell.angle_beta   90.00
_cell.angle_gamma   90.00
#
_symmetry.space_group_name_H-M   'P 1'
#
loop_
_entity.id
_entity.type
_entity.pdbx_description
1 polymer ?
#
loop_
_entity_poly.entity_id
_entity_poly.type
_entity_poly.pdbx_seq_one_letter_code
_entity_poly.pdbx_strand_id
1 'polypeptide(L)'
;MSSQKDDPASRLKALERMGVVKDYSKIYNATIIIVGVGGVGAVVAEMLTRCGVGKLILFDYDDVELANMNRLFYTPNQAAKQTLNAINPQVHVETINGNICKDYTIFYERICTGGISGTQVDLVLSCVDNYAARVTINKACCQANQIWMNSGVAENATSGQIQTCIPGITGCFLCAPPYIVAVKGDESTIKRPDVCTASLPTTMGVVAGLLAHNALKHILQFGTTTKLLTYNSLQDYFPTYSIGCNPECTERYCLQRQEEKRHEREALEAESANAAEAEENTTVQHDYNEYNITIVSENELEKGENNTTTKHTPLPAEKLSLKELREKLKNVSTSVDLSYKVRQSLEKVQKQSAELLQLLNRHYDQVDVVNVAFQWAESPHEIFLALKFSNRWSSPVSNESLEVNGNMLKYSSMGTQSDKLKKYQLVLELHDEVVKNETKVSPVSMGRFTITLKKAKPAVWNSLTKGNEKLPNQQIWWDMKDKHQDACDNFIEDEPENDTEL
;
A
#
# COMPACT_ATOMS: atom_id res chain seq x y z
N MET A 1 -19.75 25.38 33.71
CA MET A 1 -18.75 24.40 33.21
C MET A 1 -19.42 23.33 32.31
N SER A 2 -20.22 23.70 31.30
CA SER A 2 -20.86 22.70 30.42
C SER A 2 -20.84 23.01 28.91
N SER A 3 -20.01 23.93 28.39
CA SER A 3 -20.12 24.33 26.96
C SER A 3 -19.10 23.70 26.01
N GLN A 4 -18.10 22.94 26.48
CA GLN A 4 -17.06 22.37 25.59
C GLN A 4 -17.29 20.91 25.19
N LYS A 5 -18.04 20.12 25.99
CA LYS A 5 -18.32 18.71 25.65
C LYS A 5 -19.38 18.54 24.55
N ASP A 6 -20.24 19.55 24.37
CA ASP A 6 -21.40 19.48 23.48
C ASP A 6 -21.21 20.24 22.15
N ASP A 7 -20.07 20.91 21.93
CA ASP A 7 -19.71 21.50 20.62
C ASP A 7 -19.01 20.43 19.75
N PRO A 8 -19.62 19.95 18.65
CA PRO A 8 -19.00 18.99 17.75
C PRO A 8 -17.68 19.51 17.15
N ALA A 9 -17.50 20.83 17.06
CA ALA A 9 -16.28 21.46 16.56
C ALA A 9 -15.17 21.61 17.62
N SER A 10 -15.44 21.28 18.89
CA SER A 10 -14.48 21.46 20.00
C SER A 10 -13.15 20.74 19.77
N ARG A 11 -13.18 19.50 19.25
CA ARG A 11 -11.98 18.72 18.93
C ARG A 11 -11.20 19.29 17.75
N LEU A 12 -11.89 19.89 16.79
CA LEU A 12 -11.27 20.50 15.62
C LEU A 12 -10.57 21.81 15.99
N LYS A 13 -11.22 22.65 16.80
CA LYS A 13 -10.62 23.89 17.34
C LYS A 13 -9.43 23.62 18.28
N ALA A 14 -9.31 22.41 18.84
CA ALA A 14 -8.14 22.04 19.63
C ALA A 14 -6.84 22.05 18.80
N LEU A 15 -6.91 21.88 17.48
CA LEU A 15 -5.74 21.98 16.59
C LEU A 15 -5.09 23.38 16.63
N GLU A 16 -5.89 24.43 16.85
CA GLU A 16 -5.36 25.79 17.04
C GLU A 16 -4.62 25.90 18.37
N ARG A 17 -5.19 25.35 19.44
CA ARG A 17 -4.58 25.36 20.78
C ARG A 17 -3.28 24.56 20.84
N MET A 18 -3.19 23.51 20.03
CA MET A 18 -1.98 22.68 19.89
C MET A 18 -0.94 23.29 18.95
N GLY A 19 -1.22 24.43 18.31
CA GLY A 19 -0.31 25.10 17.39
C GLY A 19 -0.14 24.39 16.04
N VAL A 20 -0.99 23.42 15.72
CA VAL A 20 -0.94 22.70 14.43
C VAL A 20 -1.52 23.55 13.31
N VAL A 21 -2.65 24.21 13.57
CA VAL A 21 -3.34 25.09 12.63
C VAL A 21 -3.34 26.50 13.22
N LYS A 22 -2.96 27.52 12.43
CA LYS A 22 -2.94 28.91 12.94
C LYS A 22 -4.35 29.50 13.08
N ASP A 23 -5.21 29.22 12.11
CA ASP A 23 -6.57 29.75 12.02
C ASP A 23 -7.47 28.73 11.32
N TYR A 24 -8.16 27.94 12.12
CA TYR A 24 -9.14 26.95 11.71
C TYR A 24 -10.41 27.61 11.16
N SER A 25 -10.71 28.85 11.55
CA SER A 25 -11.95 29.53 11.16
C SER A 25 -12.07 29.75 9.64
N LYS A 26 -10.95 29.74 8.92
CA LYS A 26 -10.91 29.78 7.45
C LYS A 26 -11.76 28.70 6.79
N ILE A 27 -11.86 27.50 7.38
CA ILE A 27 -12.64 26.40 6.77
C ILE A 27 -14.12 26.76 6.68
N TYR A 28 -14.65 27.52 7.66
CA TYR A 28 -16.06 27.93 7.70
C TYR A 28 -16.44 28.92 6.60
N ASN A 29 -15.46 29.56 5.96
CA ASN A 29 -15.69 30.47 4.84
C ASN A 29 -15.27 29.87 3.49
N ALA A 30 -14.69 28.67 3.49
CA ALA A 30 -14.22 28.03 2.27
C ALA A 30 -15.38 27.42 1.47
N THR A 31 -15.31 27.55 0.15
CA THR A 31 -16.17 26.89 -0.82
C THR A 31 -15.39 25.87 -1.62
N ILE A 32 -15.83 24.62 -1.59
CA ILE A 32 -15.20 23.51 -2.31
C ILE A 32 -16.19 22.90 -3.29
N ILE A 33 -15.78 22.78 -4.55
CA ILE A 33 -16.52 22.00 -5.55
C ILE A 33 -16.03 20.55 -5.51
N ILE A 34 -16.93 19.59 -5.47
CA ILE A 34 -16.63 18.16 -5.61
C ILE A 34 -17.32 17.66 -6.87
N VAL A 35 -16.53 17.11 -7.81
CA VAL A 35 -17.03 16.53 -9.05
C VAL A 35 -16.92 15.02 -8.97
N GLY A 36 -18.05 14.33 -9.06
CA GLY A 36 -18.21 12.91 -8.79
C GLY A 36 -18.40 12.68 -7.30
N VAL A 37 -19.61 12.32 -6.90
CA VAL A 37 -20.01 11.92 -5.54
C VAL A 37 -20.14 10.39 -5.48
N GLY A 38 -19.25 9.67 -6.17
CA GLY A 38 -19.12 8.22 -6.08
C GLY A 38 -18.40 7.79 -4.78
N GLY A 39 -17.76 6.62 -4.78
CA GLY A 39 -17.17 6.05 -3.56
C GLY A 39 -16.10 6.90 -2.87
N VAL A 40 -15.28 7.65 -3.62
CA VAL A 40 -14.30 8.59 -3.05
C VAL A 40 -14.97 9.92 -2.69
N GLY A 41 -15.66 10.54 -3.65
CA GLY A 41 -16.21 11.88 -3.48
C GLY A 41 -17.27 12.00 -2.39
N ALA A 42 -18.06 10.95 -2.19
CA ALA A 42 -19.05 10.89 -1.11
C ALA A 42 -18.39 10.94 0.29
N VAL A 43 -17.35 10.15 0.50
CA VAL A 43 -16.57 10.13 1.76
C VAL A 43 -15.83 11.46 1.96
N VAL A 44 -15.27 12.04 0.89
CA VAL A 44 -14.64 13.36 0.92
C VAL A 44 -15.64 14.44 1.33
N ALA A 45 -16.84 14.43 0.75
CA ALA A 45 -17.90 15.37 1.10
C ALA A 45 -18.30 15.24 2.57
N GLU A 46 -18.49 14.02 3.07
CA GLU A 46 -18.75 13.76 4.49
C GLU A 46 -17.63 14.32 5.40
N MET A 47 -16.37 13.98 5.10
CA MET A 47 -15.23 14.43 5.91
C MET A 47 -15.15 15.96 5.97
N LEU A 48 -15.33 16.65 4.85
CA LEU A 48 -15.32 18.10 4.78
C LEU A 48 -16.53 18.74 5.48
N THR A 49 -17.71 18.14 5.38
CA THR A 49 -18.90 18.57 6.11
C THR A 49 -18.71 18.43 7.63
N ARG A 50 -18.11 17.33 8.09
CA ARG A 50 -17.74 17.14 9.51
C ARG A 50 -16.68 18.14 9.98
N CYS A 51 -15.77 18.56 9.10
CA CYS A 51 -14.81 19.62 9.39
C CYS A 51 -15.44 21.03 9.40
N GLY A 52 -16.68 21.17 8.95
CA GLY A 52 -17.40 22.44 8.92
C GLY A 52 -16.99 23.35 7.76
N VAL A 53 -16.70 22.80 6.59
CA VAL A 53 -16.52 23.63 5.38
C VAL A 53 -17.72 24.55 5.16
N GLY A 54 -17.48 25.82 4.79
CA GLY A 54 -18.55 26.81 4.63
C GLY A 54 -19.59 26.42 3.58
N LYS A 55 -19.13 26.04 2.39
CA LYS A 55 -19.98 25.64 1.28
C LYS A 55 -19.40 24.46 0.49
N LEU A 56 -20.25 23.48 0.16
CA LEU A 56 -19.97 22.43 -0.80
C LEU A 56 -20.86 22.57 -2.03
N ILE A 57 -20.26 22.46 -3.22
CA ILE A 57 -21.00 22.35 -4.49
C ILE A 57 -20.70 20.99 -5.08
N LEU A 58 -21.72 20.15 -5.17
CA LEU A 58 -21.61 18.78 -5.64
C LEU A 58 -22.10 18.67 -7.07
N PHE A 59 -21.22 18.23 -7.98
CA PHE A 59 -21.56 17.87 -9.35
C PHE A 59 -21.54 16.35 -9.48
N ASP A 60 -22.69 15.76 -9.80
CA ASP A 60 -22.82 14.37 -10.19
C ASP A 60 -23.94 14.27 -11.25
N TYR A 61 -23.90 13.27 -12.11
CA TYR A 61 -24.97 13.03 -13.09
C TYR A 61 -25.57 11.62 -12.97
N ASP A 62 -25.01 10.75 -12.13
CA ASP A 62 -25.48 9.38 -11.92
C ASP A 62 -26.53 9.33 -10.79
N ASP A 63 -27.51 8.44 -10.96
CA ASP A 63 -28.46 8.10 -9.89
C ASP A 63 -27.86 7.05 -8.93
N VAL A 64 -28.35 7.02 -7.69
CA VAL A 64 -27.89 6.06 -6.68
C VAL A 64 -28.43 4.66 -7.00
N GLU A 65 -27.60 3.81 -7.60
CA GLU A 65 -27.93 2.40 -7.85
C GLU A 65 -27.57 1.45 -6.69
N LEU A 66 -28.28 0.33 -6.58
CA LEU A 66 -28.01 -0.74 -5.59
C LEU A 66 -26.59 -1.32 -5.69
N ALA A 67 -26.02 -1.36 -6.90
CA ALA A 67 -24.65 -1.80 -7.12
C ALA A 67 -23.61 -0.89 -6.44
N ASN A 68 -23.98 0.36 -6.12
CA ASN A 68 -23.13 1.32 -5.42
C ASN A 68 -23.18 1.17 -3.90
N MET A 69 -23.99 0.25 -3.34
CA MET A 69 -24.12 0.03 -1.89
C MET A 69 -22.90 -0.64 -1.25
N ASN A 70 -22.01 -1.24 -2.05
CA ASN A 70 -20.72 -1.67 -1.52
C ASN A 70 -19.81 -0.48 -1.18
N ARG A 71 -20.13 0.74 -1.64
CA ARG A 71 -19.36 1.96 -1.37
C ARG A 71 -19.86 2.61 -0.07
N LEU A 72 -18.94 3.25 0.65
CA LEU A 72 -19.27 4.02 1.86
C LEU A 72 -20.22 5.19 1.50
N PHE A 73 -20.92 5.73 2.51
CA PHE A 73 -21.79 6.91 2.48
C PHE A 73 -23.25 6.71 2.06
N TYR A 74 -23.56 5.91 1.04
CA TYR A 74 -24.94 5.78 0.57
C TYR A 74 -25.75 4.79 1.42
N THR A 75 -26.98 5.17 1.77
CA THR A 75 -28.03 4.25 2.22
C THR A 75 -29.14 4.18 1.17
N PRO A 76 -29.92 3.09 1.10
CA PRO A 76 -30.93 2.91 0.04
C PRO A 76 -31.97 4.03 -0.09
N ASN A 77 -32.14 4.87 0.94
CA ASN A 77 -33.23 5.85 1.04
C ASN A 77 -32.76 7.32 1.13
N GLN A 78 -31.47 7.63 0.98
CA GLN A 78 -30.97 8.99 1.27
C GLN A 78 -30.18 9.61 0.11
N ALA A 79 -30.60 10.81 -0.30
CA ALA A 79 -29.85 11.66 -1.22
C ALA A 79 -28.67 12.32 -0.48
N ALA A 80 -27.52 12.48 -1.17
CA ALA A 80 -26.29 13.01 -0.57
C ALA A 80 -26.49 14.32 0.21
N LYS A 81 -27.28 15.26 -0.33
CA LYS A 81 -27.59 16.53 0.34
C LYS A 81 -28.28 16.35 1.69
N GLN A 82 -29.24 15.44 1.79
CA GLN A 82 -29.98 15.19 3.04
C GLN A 82 -29.04 14.63 4.10
N THR A 83 -28.18 13.67 3.71
CA THR A 83 -27.16 13.08 4.59
C THR A 83 -26.19 14.15 5.11
N LEU A 84 -25.64 14.97 4.23
CA LEU A 84 -24.68 16.03 4.63
C LEU A 84 -25.33 17.09 5.52
N ASN A 85 -26.55 17.54 5.19
CA ASN A 85 -27.28 18.48 6.03
C ASN A 85 -27.61 17.91 7.41
N ALA A 86 -27.87 16.60 7.50
CA ALA A 86 -28.07 15.92 8.79
C ALA A 86 -26.78 15.82 9.61
N ILE A 87 -25.63 15.68 8.96
CA ILE A 87 -24.31 15.64 9.63
C ILE A 87 -23.94 17.01 10.19
N ASN A 88 -24.06 18.07 9.39
CA ASN A 88 -23.76 19.42 9.82
C ASN A 88 -24.65 20.45 9.08
N PRO A 89 -25.73 20.95 9.72
CA PRO A 89 -26.67 21.86 9.07
C PRO A 89 -26.10 23.27 8.82
N GLN A 90 -24.91 23.59 9.36
CA GLN A 90 -24.24 24.87 9.12
C GLN A 90 -23.53 24.91 7.76
N VAL A 91 -23.24 23.75 7.17
CA VAL A 91 -22.58 23.65 5.87
C VAL A 91 -23.60 23.91 4.76
N HIS A 92 -23.35 24.88 3.89
CA HIS A 92 -24.22 25.10 2.74
C HIS A 92 -23.94 24.07 1.64
N VAL A 93 -24.91 23.18 1.38
CA VAL A 93 -24.77 22.15 0.32
C VAL A 93 -25.62 22.50 -0.90
N GLU A 94 -24.95 22.78 -2.01
CA GLU A 94 -25.51 22.92 -3.34
C GLU A 94 -25.27 21.62 -4.14
N THR A 95 -26.31 21.08 -4.77
CA THR A 95 -26.22 19.87 -5.60
C THR A 95 -26.67 20.20 -7.01
N ILE A 96 -25.85 19.87 -8.00
CA ILE A 96 -26.12 20.06 -9.42
C ILE A 96 -26.11 18.70 -10.07
N ASN A 97 -27.27 18.24 -10.53
CA ASN A 97 -27.37 17.07 -11.40
C ASN A 97 -26.99 17.51 -12.81
N GLY A 98 -25.74 17.27 -13.21
CA GLY A 98 -25.21 17.80 -14.46
C GLY A 98 -23.95 17.08 -14.91
N ASN A 99 -23.89 16.77 -16.20
CA ASN A 99 -22.71 16.16 -16.80
C ASN A 99 -21.77 17.28 -17.21
N ILE A 100 -20.69 17.49 -16.45
CA ILE A 100 -19.74 18.59 -16.69
C ILE A 100 -19.15 18.63 -18.10
N CYS A 101 -19.09 17.50 -18.81
CA CYS A 101 -18.62 17.44 -20.20
C CYS A 101 -19.63 18.07 -21.18
N LYS A 102 -20.93 18.03 -20.85
CA LYS A 102 -22.01 18.67 -21.63
C LYS A 102 -22.33 20.06 -21.09
N ASP A 103 -22.32 20.22 -19.76
CA ASP A 103 -22.72 21.40 -19.02
C ASP A 103 -21.50 22.26 -18.61
N TYR A 104 -20.49 22.34 -19.49
CA TYR A 104 -19.22 23.03 -19.22
C TYR A 104 -19.42 24.46 -18.72
N THR A 105 -20.34 25.20 -19.33
CA THR A 105 -20.61 26.61 -18.97
C THR A 105 -21.08 26.74 -17.53
N ILE A 106 -22.00 25.88 -17.09
CA ILE A 106 -22.51 25.87 -15.71
C ILE A 106 -21.38 25.55 -14.74
N PHE A 107 -20.58 24.53 -15.07
CA PHE A 107 -19.44 24.13 -14.24
C PHE A 107 -18.39 25.25 -14.13
N TYR A 108 -18.01 25.86 -15.25
CA TYR A 108 -17.05 26.96 -15.30
C TYR A 108 -17.56 28.21 -14.56
N GLU A 109 -18.83 28.56 -14.74
CA GLU A 109 -19.46 29.67 -14.01
C GLU A 109 -19.40 29.43 -12.51
N ARG A 110 -19.76 28.21 -12.05
CA ARG A 110 -19.70 27.86 -10.63
C ARG A 110 -18.29 27.85 -10.06
N ILE A 111 -17.27 27.52 -10.84
CA ILE A 111 -15.88 27.74 -10.41
C ILE A 111 -15.65 29.23 -10.16
N CYS A 112 -16.08 30.10 -11.07
CA CYS A 112 -15.78 31.54 -11.00
C CYS A 112 -16.62 32.33 -9.99
N THR A 113 -17.86 31.89 -9.72
CA THR A 113 -18.83 32.67 -8.91
C THR A 113 -19.54 31.84 -7.84
N GLY A 114 -19.22 30.55 -7.70
CA GLY A 114 -19.88 29.66 -6.74
C GLY A 114 -19.48 29.88 -5.28
N GLY A 115 -18.41 30.64 -5.04
CA GLY A 115 -17.87 30.96 -3.72
C GLY A 115 -18.85 31.74 -2.85
N ILE A 116 -18.55 31.80 -1.56
CA ILE A 116 -19.32 32.65 -0.63
C ILE A 116 -19.25 34.10 -1.13
N SER A 117 -20.41 34.76 -1.19
CA SER A 117 -20.59 36.10 -1.75
C SER A 117 -20.38 36.23 -3.26
N GLY A 118 -20.47 35.13 -4.03
CA GLY A 118 -20.38 35.18 -5.50
C GLY A 118 -18.95 35.24 -6.04
N THR A 119 -17.97 34.84 -5.22
CA THR A 119 -16.54 34.83 -5.56
C THR A 119 -16.12 33.53 -6.23
N GLN A 120 -14.87 33.46 -6.68
CA GLN A 120 -14.26 32.21 -7.15
C GLN A 120 -14.17 31.22 -5.98
N VAL A 121 -14.38 29.93 -6.26
CA VAL A 121 -14.28 28.88 -5.24
C VAL A 121 -12.83 28.67 -4.79
N ASP A 122 -12.63 28.25 -3.54
CA ASP A 122 -11.29 28.06 -2.99
C ASP A 122 -10.60 26.82 -3.56
N LEU A 123 -11.36 25.76 -3.85
CA LEU A 123 -10.80 24.50 -4.33
C LEU A 123 -11.81 23.68 -5.15
N VAL A 124 -11.30 22.97 -6.15
CA VAL A 124 -12.06 21.94 -6.89
C VAL A 124 -11.45 20.57 -6.62
N LEU A 125 -12.27 19.58 -6.27
CA LEU A 125 -11.88 18.20 -6.05
C LEU A 125 -12.47 17.31 -7.13
N SER A 126 -11.61 16.67 -7.92
CA SER A 126 -11.99 15.69 -8.92
C SER A 126 -11.97 14.29 -8.31
N CYS A 127 -13.16 13.69 -8.21
CA CYS A 127 -13.41 12.34 -7.71
C CYS A 127 -14.11 11.48 -8.76
N VAL A 128 -13.93 11.83 -10.05
CA VAL A 128 -14.52 11.16 -11.20
C VAL A 128 -13.70 9.94 -11.63
N ASP A 129 -14.37 9.02 -12.32
CA ASP A 129 -13.85 7.70 -12.72
C ASP A 129 -13.48 7.61 -14.21
N ASN A 130 -13.64 8.70 -14.96
CA ASN A 130 -13.41 8.72 -16.41
C ASN A 130 -12.50 9.87 -16.83
N TYR A 131 -11.74 9.64 -17.91
CA TYR A 131 -10.74 10.59 -18.38
C TYR A 131 -11.38 11.83 -19.01
N ALA A 132 -12.51 11.69 -19.71
CA ALA A 132 -13.21 12.83 -20.32
C ALA A 132 -13.59 13.91 -19.29
N ALA A 133 -14.13 13.50 -18.14
CA ALA A 133 -14.44 14.41 -17.04
C ALA A 133 -13.16 15.03 -16.43
N ARG A 134 -12.09 14.26 -16.23
CA ARG A 134 -10.79 14.80 -15.73
C ARG A 134 -10.21 15.85 -16.68
N VAL A 135 -10.25 15.60 -17.99
CA VAL A 135 -9.81 16.57 -19.01
C VAL A 135 -10.67 17.83 -18.96
N THR A 136 -11.98 17.68 -18.79
CA THR A 136 -12.92 18.80 -18.68
C THR A 136 -12.64 19.67 -17.44
N ILE A 137 -12.44 19.03 -16.28
CA ILE A 137 -12.05 19.72 -15.04
C ILE A 137 -10.71 20.44 -15.23
N ASN A 138 -9.73 19.76 -15.81
CA ASN A 138 -8.41 20.34 -16.09
C ASN A 138 -8.52 21.61 -16.94
N LYS A 139 -9.30 21.56 -18.02
CA LYS A 139 -9.51 22.70 -18.92
C LYS A 139 -10.17 23.87 -18.18
N ALA A 140 -11.27 23.62 -17.46
CA ALA A 140 -11.98 24.65 -16.71
C ALA A 140 -11.07 25.29 -15.64
N CYS A 141 -10.31 24.48 -14.92
CA CYS A 141 -9.43 24.97 -13.87
C CYS A 141 -8.22 25.74 -14.44
N CYS A 142 -7.61 25.29 -15.53
CA CYS A 142 -6.55 26.05 -16.21
C CYS A 142 -7.09 27.40 -16.71
N GLN A 143 -8.29 27.39 -17.31
CA GLN A 143 -8.96 28.58 -17.80
C GLN A 143 -9.24 29.58 -16.67
N ALA A 144 -9.77 29.12 -15.53
CA ALA A 144 -10.11 29.94 -14.38
C ALA A 144 -8.92 30.26 -13.45
N ASN A 145 -7.71 29.76 -13.74
CA ASN A 145 -6.57 29.77 -12.79
C ASN A 145 -6.92 29.16 -11.42
N GLN A 146 -7.81 28.17 -11.41
CA GLN A 146 -8.34 27.52 -10.22
C GLN A 146 -7.40 26.41 -9.75
N ILE A 147 -7.04 26.43 -8.47
CA ILE A 147 -6.34 25.30 -7.85
C ILE A 147 -7.34 24.14 -7.70
N TRP A 148 -6.90 22.94 -8.04
CA TRP A 148 -7.72 21.75 -7.96
C TRP A 148 -6.91 20.53 -7.56
N MET A 149 -7.58 19.52 -7.02
CA MET A 149 -6.96 18.24 -6.67
C MET A 149 -7.68 17.10 -7.36
N ASN A 150 -6.91 16.20 -7.98
CA ASN A 150 -7.41 15.01 -8.64
C ASN A 150 -7.21 13.80 -7.74
N SER A 151 -8.19 12.89 -7.73
CA SER A 151 -8.06 11.59 -7.11
C SER A 151 -8.36 10.47 -8.10
N GLY A 152 -7.82 9.29 -7.83
CA GLY A 152 -8.10 8.10 -8.64
C GLY A 152 -7.82 6.84 -7.85
N VAL A 153 -8.63 5.82 -8.11
CA VAL A 153 -8.44 4.45 -7.63
C VAL A 153 -8.30 3.56 -8.87
N ALA A 154 -7.37 2.63 -8.84
CA ALA A 154 -7.16 1.71 -9.95
C ALA A 154 -8.31 0.71 -10.09
N GLU A 155 -8.48 0.16 -11.29
CA GLU A 155 -9.59 -0.75 -11.61
C GLU A 155 -9.58 -2.05 -10.80
N ASN A 156 -8.41 -2.46 -10.30
CA ASN A 156 -8.25 -3.62 -9.43
C ASN A 156 -8.45 -3.30 -7.94
N ALA A 157 -8.75 -2.05 -7.60
CA ALA A 157 -8.92 -1.53 -6.24
C ALA A 157 -7.72 -1.68 -5.28
N THR A 158 -6.51 -1.97 -5.79
CA THR A 158 -5.30 -2.17 -4.96
C THR A 158 -4.32 -1.01 -4.99
N SER A 159 -4.66 0.08 -5.69
CA SER A 159 -3.88 1.30 -5.66
C SER A 159 -4.74 2.53 -5.84
N GLY A 160 -4.23 3.67 -5.39
CA GLY A 160 -4.86 4.96 -5.60
C GLY A 160 -3.86 6.11 -5.60
N GLN A 161 -4.34 7.31 -5.89
CA GLN A 161 -3.52 8.51 -5.90
C GLN A 161 -4.33 9.76 -5.63
N ILE A 162 -3.65 10.79 -5.12
CA ILE A 162 -4.10 12.17 -5.10
C ILE A 162 -3.03 13.07 -5.73
N GLN A 163 -3.46 14.06 -6.50
CA GLN A 163 -2.57 15.01 -7.18
C GLN A 163 -3.09 16.43 -6.98
N THR A 164 -2.24 17.35 -6.56
CA THR A 164 -2.56 18.78 -6.49
C THR A 164 -2.06 19.50 -7.74
N CYS A 165 -3.00 20.12 -8.44
CA CYS A 165 -2.78 20.85 -9.67
C CYS A 165 -2.94 22.35 -9.40
N ILE A 166 -1.82 23.08 -9.46
CA ILE A 166 -1.76 24.53 -9.38
C ILE A 166 -1.43 25.03 -10.79
N PRO A 167 -2.39 25.58 -11.55
CA PRO A 167 -2.15 26.02 -12.92
C PRO A 167 -0.93 26.95 -13.02
N GLY A 168 0.03 26.58 -13.87
CA GLY A 168 1.28 27.32 -14.09
C GLY A 168 2.45 26.95 -13.18
N ILE A 169 2.19 26.29 -12.04
CA ILE A 169 3.22 25.89 -11.06
C ILE A 169 3.47 24.38 -11.07
N THR A 170 2.43 23.57 -10.98
CA THR A 170 2.53 22.11 -11.08
C THR A 170 1.97 21.61 -12.42
N GLY A 171 2.36 20.41 -12.82
CA GLY A 171 1.86 19.77 -14.02
C GLY A 171 0.33 19.62 -13.98
N CYS A 172 -0.35 20.18 -14.98
CA CYS A 172 -1.78 19.94 -15.17
C CYS A 172 -2.00 18.49 -15.65
N PHE A 173 -3.26 18.04 -15.70
CA PHE A 173 -3.58 16.67 -16.11
C PHE A 173 -3.08 16.34 -17.53
N LEU A 174 -3.05 17.34 -18.42
CA LEU A 174 -2.57 17.22 -19.79
C LEU A 174 -1.07 17.49 -19.97
N CYS A 175 -0.33 17.78 -18.88
CA CYS A 175 1.13 17.85 -18.94
C CYS A 175 1.75 16.46 -19.06
N ALA A 176 1.16 15.47 -18.37
CA ALA A 176 1.54 14.06 -18.44
C ALA A 176 0.27 13.20 -18.60
N PRO A 177 -0.39 13.27 -19.78
CA PRO A 177 -1.64 12.56 -19.99
C PRO A 177 -1.42 11.04 -20.01
N PRO A 178 -2.40 10.25 -19.51
CA PRO A 178 -2.35 8.80 -19.69
C PRO A 178 -2.40 8.44 -21.18
N TYR A 179 -1.86 7.27 -21.53
CA TYR A 179 -1.68 6.84 -22.91
C TYR A 179 -2.95 7.01 -23.77
N ILE A 180 -4.11 6.56 -23.27
CA ILE A 180 -5.38 6.63 -24.01
C ILE A 180 -5.78 8.07 -24.36
N VAL A 181 -5.53 9.03 -23.45
CA VAL A 181 -5.80 10.45 -23.68
C VAL A 181 -4.78 11.02 -24.68
N ALA A 182 -3.50 10.64 -24.56
CA ALA A 182 -2.44 11.10 -25.46
C ALA A 182 -2.69 10.69 -26.93
N VAL A 183 -3.15 9.47 -27.16
CA VAL A 183 -3.47 8.96 -28.51
C VAL A 183 -4.86 9.33 -28.99
N LYS A 184 -5.65 10.08 -28.21
CA LYS A 184 -7.07 10.38 -28.47
C LYS A 184 -7.90 9.12 -28.76
N GLY A 185 -7.58 8.04 -28.05
CA GLY A 185 -8.30 6.78 -28.17
C GLY A 185 -9.64 6.86 -27.45
N ASP A 186 -10.56 5.96 -27.83
CA ASP A 186 -11.86 5.87 -27.18
C ASP A 186 -11.73 5.10 -25.86
N GLU A 187 -12.10 5.74 -24.75
CA GLU A 187 -12.09 5.16 -23.40
C GLU A 187 -13.00 3.93 -23.29
N SER A 188 -14.03 3.84 -24.13
CA SER A 188 -14.91 2.66 -24.22
C SER A 188 -14.18 1.38 -24.61
N THR A 189 -13.01 1.49 -25.26
CA THR A 189 -12.18 0.33 -25.63
C THR A 189 -11.50 -0.33 -24.43
N ILE A 190 -11.38 0.39 -23.31
CA ILE A 190 -10.81 -0.11 -22.05
C ILE A 190 -11.93 -0.65 -21.16
N LYS A 191 -13.05 0.08 -21.04
CA LYS A 191 -14.20 -0.32 -20.23
C LYS A 191 -15.02 -1.39 -20.96
N ARG A 192 -14.91 -2.66 -20.53
CA ARG A 192 -15.80 -3.72 -21.02
C ARG A 192 -17.19 -3.55 -20.39
N PRO A 193 -18.27 -3.46 -21.18
CA PRO A 193 -19.62 -3.20 -20.65
C PRO A 193 -20.12 -4.26 -19.66
N ASP A 194 -19.59 -5.49 -19.75
CA ASP A 194 -20.03 -6.63 -18.94
C ASP A 194 -19.18 -6.87 -17.68
N VAL A 195 -18.17 -6.03 -17.40
CA VAL A 195 -17.26 -6.22 -16.26
C VAL A 195 -17.31 -5.02 -15.34
N CYS A 196 -17.91 -5.18 -14.17
CA CYS A 196 -17.83 -4.18 -13.12
C CYS A 196 -16.38 -4.05 -12.65
N THR A 197 -15.85 -2.83 -12.66
CA THR A 197 -14.57 -2.48 -12.05
C THR A 197 -14.58 -2.89 -10.57
N ALA A 198 -13.49 -3.50 -10.08
CA ALA A 198 -13.40 -3.85 -8.68
C ALA A 198 -13.41 -2.56 -7.83
N SER A 199 -14.19 -2.58 -6.76
CA SER A 199 -14.35 -1.44 -5.85
C SER A 199 -14.16 -1.94 -4.43
N LEU A 200 -13.05 -1.55 -3.81
CA LEU A 200 -12.77 -1.89 -2.42
C LEU A 200 -12.98 -0.66 -1.52
N PRO A 201 -13.90 -0.71 -0.55
CA PRO A 201 -14.23 0.44 0.30
C PRO A 201 -13.07 0.96 1.12
N THR A 202 -12.13 0.08 1.48
CA THR A 202 -10.92 0.45 2.22
C THR A 202 -10.02 1.35 1.38
N THR A 203 -9.73 0.99 0.14
CA THR A 203 -8.91 1.80 -0.78
C THR A 203 -9.58 3.13 -1.07
N MET A 204 -10.90 3.14 -1.28
CA MET A 204 -11.67 4.39 -1.46
C MET A 204 -11.60 5.27 -0.22
N GLY A 205 -11.75 4.69 0.98
CA GLY A 205 -11.66 5.41 2.25
C GLY A 205 -10.27 6.01 2.51
N VAL A 206 -9.20 5.27 2.20
CA VAL A 206 -7.82 5.76 2.29
C VAL A 206 -7.61 6.94 1.34
N VAL A 207 -7.96 6.79 0.06
CA VAL A 207 -7.78 7.86 -0.94
C VAL A 207 -8.64 9.08 -0.60
N ALA A 208 -9.89 8.89 -0.14
CA ALA A 208 -10.76 9.96 0.31
C ALA A 208 -10.18 10.72 1.52
N GLY A 209 -9.69 9.99 2.51
CA GLY A 209 -9.01 10.55 3.68
C GLY A 209 -7.79 11.38 3.30
N LEU A 210 -6.93 10.84 2.42
CA LEU A 210 -5.77 11.56 1.90
C LEU A 210 -6.17 12.83 1.13
N LEU A 211 -7.20 12.74 0.27
CA LEU A 211 -7.67 13.89 -0.53
C LEU A 211 -8.24 15.00 0.36
N ALA A 212 -9.15 14.65 1.28
CA ALA A 212 -9.75 15.60 2.22
C ALA A 212 -8.68 16.23 3.12
N HIS A 213 -7.73 15.42 3.61
CA HIS A 213 -6.63 15.93 4.43
C HIS A 213 -5.73 16.88 3.65
N ASN A 214 -5.41 16.59 2.38
CA ASN A 214 -4.62 17.49 1.55
C ASN A 214 -5.36 18.80 1.23
N ALA A 215 -6.68 18.74 1.03
CA ALA A 215 -7.54 19.92 0.90
C ALA A 215 -7.50 20.79 2.18
N LEU A 216 -7.58 20.17 3.36
CA LEU A 216 -7.46 20.88 4.64
C LEU A 216 -6.09 21.54 4.78
N LYS A 217 -4.99 20.84 4.50
CA LYS A 217 -3.63 21.42 4.53
C LYS A 217 -3.53 22.66 3.63
N HIS A 218 -4.13 22.59 2.45
CA HIS A 218 -4.16 23.70 1.51
C HIS A 218 -4.99 24.89 2.01
N ILE A 219 -6.22 24.66 2.49
CA ILE A 219 -7.12 25.74 2.92
C ILE A 219 -6.65 26.38 4.23
N LEU A 220 -6.25 25.55 5.20
CA LEU A 220 -5.86 25.97 6.54
C LEU A 220 -4.37 26.34 6.65
N GLN A 221 -3.58 26.11 5.59
CA GLN A 221 -2.16 26.48 5.50
C GLN A 221 -1.32 25.88 6.63
N PHE A 222 -1.42 24.56 6.81
CA PHE A 222 -0.62 23.80 7.77
C PHE A 222 0.04 22.58 7.12
N GLY A 223 1.17 22.16 7.69
CA GLY A 223 1.99 21.09 7.13
C GLY A 223 2.40 21.37 5.68
N THR A 224 2.73 20.31 4.94
CA THR A 224 3.14 20.41 3.54
C THR A 224 2.05 19.84 2.63
N THR A 225 1.52 20.65 1.71
CA THR A 225 0.57 20.16 0.69
C THR A 225 1.30 19.25 -0.28
N THR A 226 0.84 18.01 -0.46
CA THR A 226 1.49 17.07 -1.39
C THR A 226 1.12 17.39 -2.83
N LYS A 227 2.10 17.27 -3.74
CA LYS A 227 1.90 17.51 -5.19
C LYS A 227 1.36 16.26 -5.88
N LEU A 228 1.93 15.09 -5.58
CA LEU A 228 1.41 13.78 -5.97
C LEU A 228 1.73 12.78 -4.85
N LEU A 229 0.71 12.12 -4.32
CA LEU A 229 0.85 11.03 -3.37
C LEU A 229 0.12 9.83 -3.94
N THR A 230 0.82 8.70 -4.05
CA THR A 230 0.19 7.44 -4.45
C THR A 230 0.11 6.48 -3.26
N TYR A 231 -0.77 5.51 -3.39
CA TYR A 231 -1.01 4.47 -2.40
C TYR A 231 -1.01 3.12 -3.13
N ASN A 232 -0.15 2.21 -2.72
CA ASN A 232 -0.15 0.82 -3.14
C ASN A 232 -0.53 -0.05 -1.93
N SER A 233 -1.74 -0.62 -1.96
CA SER A 233 -2.29 -1.40 -0.85
C SER A 233 -1.67 -2.78 -0.71
N LEU A 234 -0.91 -3.26 -1.69
CA LEU A 234 -0.26 -4.58 -1.63
C LEU A 234 1.05 -4.56 -0.85
N GLN A 235 1.64 -3.37 -0.68
CA GLN A 235 2.94 -3.17 -0.06
C GLN A 235 2.92 -2.09 1.03
N ASP A 236 1.73 -1.56 1.36
CA ASP A 236 1.54 -0.42 2.26
C ASP A 236 2.47 0.75 1.92
N TYR A 237 2.67 0.99 0.62
CA TYR A 237 3.66 1.93 0.12
C TYR A 237 3.01 3.24 -0.33
N PHE A 238 3.52 4.35 0.20
CA PHE A 238 2.99 5.71 0.00
C PHE A 238 4.05 6.66 -0.58
N PRO A 239 4.46 6.49 -1.85
CA PRO A 239 5.46 7.37 -2.42
C PRO A 239 4.88 8.74 -2.76
N THR A 240 5.71 9.75 -2.56
CA THR A 240 5.40 11.13 -2.89
C THR A 240 6.26 11.58 -4.06
N TYR A 241 5.66 12.29 -5.02
CA TYR A 241 6.33 12.81 -6.20
C TYR A 241 5.91 14.24 -6.48
N SER A 242 6.59 14.87 -7.43
CA SER A 242 6.22 16.16 -8.00
C SER A 242 6.23 16.05 -9.52
N ILE A 243 5.13 16.46 -10.17
CA ILE A 243 5.04 16.56 -11.63
C ILE A 243 5.17 18.04 -11.99
N GLY A 244 6.20 18.38 -12.76
CA GLY A 244 6.40 19.72 -13.32
C GLY A 244 5.49 20.01 -14.50
N CYS A 245 5.36 21.30 -14.86
CA CYS A 245 4.63 21.68 -16.06
C CYS A 245 5.35 21.20 -17.34
N ASN A 246 4.58 20.81 -18.34
CA ASN A 246 5.09 20.56 -19.69
C ASN A 246 5.08 21.89 -20.49
N PRO A 247 6.24 22.40 -20.95
CA PRO A 247 6.31 23.62 -21.77
C PRO A 247 5.61 23.49 -23.13
N GLU A 248 5.32 22.26 -23.57
CA GLU A 248 4.61 21.94 -24.80
C GLU A 248 3.24 21.32 -24.52
N CYS A 249 2.63 21.63 -23.37
CA CYS A 249 1.31 21.13 -23.01
C CYS A 249 0.26 21.47 -24.09
N THR A 250 -0.61 20.51 -24.41
CA THR A 250 -1.69 20.68 -25.39
C THR A 250 -2.81 21.60 -24.92
N GLU A 251 -2.89 21.89 -23.62
CA GLU A 251 -3.87 22.83 -23.04
C GLU A 251 -3.34 24.26 -23.12
N ARG A 252 -3.94 25.07 -23.99
CA ARG A 252 -3.52 26.47 -24.23
C ARG A 252 -3.50 27.31 -22.95
N TYR A 253 -4.48 27.11 -22.06
CA TYR A 253 -4.54 27.89 -20.83
C TYR A 253 -3.45 27.48 -19.86
N CYS A 254 -3.00 26.22 -19.90
CA CYS A 254 -1.86 25.77 -19.11
C CYS A 254 -0.60 26.53 -19.52
N LEU A 255 -0.32 26.63 -20.82
CA LEU A 255 0.82 27.41 -21.34
C LEU A 255 0.73 28.89 -20.92
N GLN A 256 -0.47 29.48 -21.00
CA GLN A 256 -0.70 30.84 -20.54
C GLN A 256 -0.37 31.00 -19.05
N ARG A 257 -0.87 30.11 -18.18
CA ARG A 257 -0.60 30.19 -16.73
C ARG A 257 0.87 29.95 -16.40
N GLN A 258 1.57 29.13 -17.17
CA GLN A 258 3.01 28.93 -17.01
C GLN A 258 3.80 30.21 -17.27
N GLU A 259 3.41 30.96 -18.31
CA GLU A 259 4.04 32.25 -18.62
C GLU A 259 3.76 33.29 -17.54
N GLU A 260 2.49 33.40 -17.11
CA GLU A 260 2.07 34.33 -16.06
C GLU A 260 2.79 34.08 -14.72
N LYS A 261 3.10 32.82 -14.40
CA LYS A 261 3.71 32.41 -13.13
C LYS A 261 5.17 31.97 -13.24
N ARG A 262 5.86 32.32 -14.33
CA ARG A 262 7.26 31.91 -14.54
C ARG A 262 8.16 32.27 -13.37
N HIS A 263 8.10 33.51 -12.90
CA HIS A 263 8.93 33.99 -11.79
C HIS A 263 8.58 33.34 -10.45
N GLU A 264 7.29 33.10 -10.19
CA GLU A 264 6.84 32.38 -8.99
C GLU A 264 7.37 30.94 -8.99
N ARG A 265 7.33 30.27 -10.15
CA ARG A 265 7.88 28.91 -10.32
C ARG A 265 9.39 28.87 -10.12
N GLU A 266 10.13 29.80 -10.73
CA GLU A 266 11.59 29.92 -10.58
C GLU A 266 11.97 30.15 -9.11
N ALA A 267 11.22 30.97 -8.38
CA ALA A 267 11.43 31.20 -6.95
C ALA A 267 11.19 29.93 -6.12
N LEU A 268 10.08 29.21 -6.37
CA LEU A 268 9.75 27.96 -5.67
C LEU A 268 10.78 26.84 -5.93
N GLU A 269 11.33 26.78 -7.15
CA GLU A 269 12.41 25.84 -7.49
C GLU A 269 13.71 26.17 -6.75
N ALA A 270 14.06 27.46 -6.64
CA ALA A 270 15.22 27.91 -5.88
C ALA A 270 15.07 27.67 -4.36
N GLU A 271 13.88 27.93 -3.79
CA GLU A 271 13.59 27.62 -2.39
C GLU A 271 13.65 26.13 -2.10
N SER A 272 13.13 25.28 -2.99
CA SER A 272 13.18 23.82 -2.82
C SER A 272 14.63 23.29 -2.84
N ALA A 273 15.53 23.92 -3.59
CA ALA A 273 16.95 23.57 -3.61
C ALA A 273 17.65 23.96 -2.29
N ASN A 274 17.31 25.12 -1.72
CA ASN A 274 17.90 25.60 -0.47
C ASN A 274 17.30 24.93 0.78
N ALA A 275 16.03 24.50 0.74
CA ALA A 275 15.36 23.84 1.87
C ALA A 275 15.98 22.50 2.25
N ALA A 276 16.59 21.78 1.29
CA ALA A 276 17.34 20.55 1.55
C ALA A 276 18.60 20.77 2.41
N GLU A 277 19.07 22.02 2.54
CA GLU A 277 20.25 22.39 3.34
C GLU A 277 19.88 23.03 4.69
N ALA A 278 18.60 23.32 4.96
CA ALA A 278 18.17 24.16 6.08
C ALA A 278 17.49 23.41 7.26
N GLU A 279 17.30 22.09 7.18
CA GLU A 279 16.63 21.31 8.24
C GLU A 279 17.47 21.15 9.54
N GLU A 280 18.68 21.71 9.61
CA GLU A 280 19.65 21.37 10.67
C GLU A 280 19.75 22.36 11.86
N ASN A 281 18.88 23.36 11.99
CA ASN A 281 19.04 24.37 13.06
C ASN A 281 17.73 24.75 13.79
N THR A 282 17.06 23.78 14.39
CA THR A 282 16.13 24.06 15.51
C THR A 282 16.73 23.57 16.82
N THR A 283 17.28 24.50 17.61
CA THR A 283 17.72 24.20 18.98
C THR A 283 16.48 24.01 19.87
N VAL A 284 16.19 22.76 20.23
CA VAL A 284 15.12 22.41 21.17
C VAL A 284 15.57 22.81 22.58
N GLN A 285 14.77 23.64 23.25
CA GLN A 285 14.99 24.01 24.65
C GLN A 285 14.30 22.99 25.57
N HIS A 286 15.05 22.45 26.53
CA HIS A 286 14.51 21.51 27.53
C HIS A 286 14.30 22.24 28.86
N ASP A 287 13.05 22.32 29.31
CA ASP A 287 12.69 22.98 30.59
C ASP A 287 13.31 22.27 31.80
N TYR A 288 13.57 20.96 31.69
CA TYR A 288 14.15 20.13 32.73
C TYR A 288 15.24 19.24 32.15
N ASN A 289 16.46 19.36 32.70
CA ASN A 289 17.58 18.49 32.38
C ASN A 289 18.43 18.24 33.64
N GLU A 290 17.79 17.76 34.71
CA GLU A 290 18.43 17.50 36.01
C GLU A 290 19.60 16.51 35.93
N TYR A 291 19.59 15.65 34.91
CA TYR A 291 20.60 14.62 34.68
C TYR A 291 21.73 15.09 33.75
N ASN A 292 21.77 16.38 33.37
CA ASN A 292 22.75 16.97 32.45
C ASN A 292 22.95 16.15 31.16
N ILE A 293 21.85 15.63 30.61
CA ILE A 293 21.86 14.85 29.37
C ILE A 293 22.27 15.78 28.23
N THR A 294 23.31 15.42 27.51
CA THR A 294 23.82 16.16 26.34
C THR A 294 23.51 15.40 25.06
N ILE A 295 23.04 16.11 24.04
CA ILE A 295 22.89 15.55 22.70
C ILE A 295 24.28 15.52 22.06
N VAL A 296 24.80 14.33 21.83
CA VAL A 296 26.06 14.12 21.13
C VAL A 296 25.74 14.00 19.64
N SER A 297 26.45 14.73 18.79
CA SER A 297 26.28 14.60 17.33
C SER A 297 26.76 13.24 16.86
N GLU A 298 26.11 12.65 15.84
CA GLU A 298 26.53 11.35 15.26
C GLU A 298 28.02 11.35 14.85
N ASN A 299 28.54 12.52 14.43
CA ASN A 299 29.95 12.73 14.09
C ASN A 299 30.95 12.61 15.26
N GLU A 300 30.49 12.73 16.51
CA GLU A 300 31.34 12.57 17.70
C GLU A 300 31.38 11.13 18.20
N LEU A 301 30.37 10.32 17.87
CA LEU A 301 30.34 8.89 18.17
C LEU A 301 31.34 8.11 17.29
N GLU A 302 31.53 8.51 16.03
CA GLU A 302 32.49 7.86 15.13
C GLU A 302 33.97 8.09 15.51
N LYS A 303 34.28 9.11 16.31
CA LYS A 303 35.64 9.39 16.79
C LYS A 303 36.08 8.48 17.94
N GLY A 304 35.16 7.72 18.54
CA GLY A 304 35.43 6.80 19.65
C GLY A 304 35.85 5.39 19.24
N GLU A 305 35.56 4.97 18.00
CA GLU A 305 35.79 3.59 17.54
C GLU A 305 36.34 3.55 16.11
N ASN A 306 37.54 4.08 15.84
CA ASN A 306 38.24 3.78 14.58
C ASN A 306 39.76 4.02 14.68
N ASN A 307 40.44 3.16 15.43
CA ASN A 307 41.88 2.94 15.26
C ASN A 307 42.07 1.60 14.52
N THR A 308 41.77 1.59 13.22
CA THR A 308 42.41 0.79 12.15
C THR A 308 41.50 0.78 10.93
N THR A 309 41.73 1.67 9.96
CA THR A 309 41.39 1.37 8.56
C THR A 309 42.32 2.16 7.64
N THR A 310 43.02 1.42 6.81
CA THR A 310 43.92 1.85 5.75
C THR A 310 43.19 2.76 4.75
N LYS A 311 43.75 3.93 4.50
CA LYS A 311 43.34 4.85 3.42
C LYS A 311 43.49 4.13 2.06
N HIS A 312 42.37 3.82 1.42
CA HIS A 312 42.36 3.51 -0.01
C HIS A 312 42.13 4.80 -0.80
N THR A 313 43.13 5.19 -1.57
CA THR A 313 43.08 6.28 -2.55
C THR A 313 42.20 5.87 -3.73
N PRO A 314 41.18 6.64 -4.14
CA PRO A 314 40.44 6.36 -5.36
C PRO A 314 41.33 6.60 -6.59
N LEU A 315 41.32 5.66 -7.54
CA LEU A 315 41.90 5.86 -8.87
C LEU A 315 41.12 6.94 -9.65
N PRO A 316 41.77 7.71 -10.52
CA PRO A 316 41.15 8.85 -11.19
C PRO A 316 40.15 8.36 -12.26
N ALA A 317 38.89 8.77 -12.12
CA ALA A 317 37.88 8.61 -13.17
C ALA A 317 38.12 9.67 -14.26
N GLU A 318 38.43 9.24 -15.48
CA GLU A 318 38.44 10.12 -16.65
C GLU A 318 37.02 10.67 -16.89
N LYS A 319 36.88 11.99 -16.74
CA LYS A 319 35.65 12.71 -17.09
C LYS A 319 35.54 12.81 -18.62
N LEU A 320 34.86 11.86 -19.24
CA LEU A 320 34.35 12.06 -20.60
C LEU A 320 33.16 13.03 -20.60
N SER A 321 33.15 13.96 -21.54
CA SER A 321 32.10 14.96 -21.66
C SER A 321 30.82 14.36 -22.26
N LEU A 322 29.65 14.89 -21.86
CA LEU A 322 28.33 14.53 -22.42
C LEU A 322 28.26 14.70 -23.96
N LYS A 323 29.14 15.51 -24.53
CA LYS A 323 29.24 15.75 -25.98
C LYS A 323 29.87 14.56 -26.70
N GLU A 324 30.94 14.01 -26.15
CA GLU A 324 31.65 12.83 -26.70
C GLU A 324 30.80 11.56 -26.61
N LEU A 325 30.02 11.43 -25.53
CA LEU A 325 29.04 10.35 -25.36
C LEU A 325 27.93 10.40 -26.43
N ARG A 326 27.43 11.61 -26.76
CA ARG A 326 26.39 11.79 -27.79
C ARG A 326 26.88 11.52 -29.21
N GLU A 327 28.12 11.87 -29.54
CA GLU A 327 28.70 11.53 -30.84
C GLU A 327 28.89 10.02 -31.02
N LYS A 328 29.38 9.33 -29.98
CA LYS A 328 29.52 7.87 -30.03
C LYS A 328 28.17 7.15 -30.15
N LEU A 329 27.11 7.69 -29.53
CA LEU A 329 25.74 7.14 -29.61
C LEU A 329 25.08 7.32 -30.98
N LYS A 330 25.34 8.45 -31.69
CA LYS A 330 24.81 8.68 -33.03
C LYS A 330 25.36 7.70 -34.08
N ASN A 331 26.57 7.19 -33.89
CA ASN A 331 27.20 6.25 -34.83
C ASN A 331 26.69 4.80 -34.68
N VAL A 332 25.85 4.51 -33.69
CA VAL A 332 25.34 3.15 -33.38
C VAL A 332 23.89 2.95 -33.86
N SER A 333 23.22 3.99 -34.38
CA SER A 333 21.80 3.93 -34.75
C SER A 333 21.51 3.31 -36.12
N THR A 334 22.22 2.25 -36.51
CA THR A 334 21.89 1.41 -37.66
C THR A 334 21.59 -0.03 -37.20
N SER A 335 20.29 -0.31 -37.08
CA SER A 335 19.64 -1.64 -37.17
C SER A 335 20.31 -2.84 -36.48
N VAL A 336 20.52 -2.78 -35.17
CA VAL A 336 20.76 -3.99 -34.37
C VAL A 336 19.76 -4.03 -33.22
N ASP A 337 18.88 -5.04 -33.21
CA ASP A 337 17.99 -5.31 -32.07
C ASP A 337 18.84 -5.77 -30.88
N LEU A 338 19.20 -4.80 -30.05
CA LEU A 338 19.98 -4.99 -28.83
C LEU A 338 19.11 -5.44 -27.66
N SER A 339 17.78 -5.54 -27.81
CA SER A 339 16.86 -5.81 -26.71
C SER A 339 17.20 -7.09 -25.97
N TYR A 340 17.65 -8.12 -26.70
CA TYR A 340 18.09 -9.39 -26.11
C TYR A 340 19.40 -9.24 -25.32
N LYS A 341 20.41 -8.58 -25.91
CA LYS A 341 21.71 -8.36 -25.23
C LYS A 341 21.57 -7.43 -24.02
N VAL A 342 20.70 -6.42 -24.11
CA VAL A 342 20.38 -5.50 -23.01
C VAL A 342 19.65 -6.25 -21.89
N ARG A 343 18.64 -7.07 -22.20
CA ARG A 343 17.97 -7.92 -21.20
C ARG A 343 18.95 -8.85 -20.50
N GLN A 344 19.80 -9.54 -21.27
CA GLN A 344 20.79 -10.46 -20.71
C GLN A 344 21.83 -9.74 -19.83
N SER A 345 22.24 -8.53 -20.21
CA SER A 345 23.15 -7.70 -19.42
C SER A 345 22.47 -7.17 -18.14
N LEU A 346 21.19 -6.79 -18.23
CA LEU A 346 20.40 -6.32 -17.10
C LEU A 346 20.20 -7.43 -16.06
N GLU A 347 19.87 -8.65 -16.49
CA GLU A 347 19.77 -9.83 -15.63
C GLU A 347 21.10 -10.12 -14.92
N LYS A 348 22.22 -9.98 -15.64
CA LYS A 348 23.57 -10.21 -15.07
C LYS A 348 23.91 -9.17 -14.00
N VAL A 349 23.58 -7.89 -14.25
CA VAL A 349 23.79 -6.79 -13.28
C VAL A 349 22.86 -6.95 -12.07
N GLN A 350 21.59 -7.32 -12.28
CA GLN A 350 20.67 -7.60 -11.18
C GLN A 350 21.15 -8.76 -10.31
N LYS A 351 21.68 -9.83 -10.92
CA LYS A 351 22.26 -10.96 -10.19
C LYS A 351 23.49 -10.54 -9.37
N GLN A 352 24.41 -9.79 -9.96
CA GLN A 352 25.60 -9.28 -9.25
C GLN A 352 25.23 -8.32 -8.11
N SER A 353 24.23 -7.46 -8.31
CA SER A 353 23.71 -6.56 -7.28
C SER A 353 23.08 -7.33 -6.12
N ALA A 354 22.28 -8.36 -6.42
CA ALA A 354 21.69 -9.23 -5.41
C ALA A 354 22.76 -10.00 -4.61
N GLU A 355 23.79 -10.55 -5.29
CA GLU A 355 24.94 -11.19 -4.64
C GLU A 355 25.70 -10.23 -3.72
N LEU A 356 25.91 -8.98 -4.16
CA LEU A 356 26.61 -7.96 -3.37
C LEU A 356 25.81 -7.57 -2.11
N LEU A 357 24.50 -7.35 -2.25
CA LEU A 357 23.59 -7.09 -1.13
C LEU A 357 23.54 -8.25 -0.14
N GLN A 358 23.68 -9.48 -0.63
CA GLN A 358 23.73 -10.67 0.21
C GLN A 358 25.05 -10.73 0.99
N LEU A 359 26.20 -10.49 0.36
CA LEU A 359 27.51 -10.45 1.02
C LEU A 359 27.63 -9.34 2.08
N LEU A 360 26.87 -8.26 1.92
CA LEU A 360 26.79 -7.17 2.90
C LEU A 360 25.93 -7.53 4.13
N ASN A 361 25.15 -8.61 4.08
CA ASN A 361 24.38 -9.08 5.23
C ASN A 361 25.29 -9.82 6.22
N ARG A 362 25.39 -9.31 7.46
CA ARG A 362 26.17 -9.92 8.57
C ARG A 362 25.80 -11.38 8.88
N HIS A 363 24.66 -11.88 8.38
CA HIS A 363 24.16 -13.23 8.60
C HIS A 363 24.21 -14.10 7.33
N TYR A 364 25.03 -13.75 6.33
CA TYR A 364 25.14 -14.46 5.04
C TYR A 364 25.35 -15.97 5.17
N ASP A 365 26.06 -16.42 6.20
CA ASP A 365 26.37 -17.83 6.44
C ASP A 365 25.30 -18.58 7.27
N GLN A 366 24.24 -17.91 7.73
CA GLN A 366 23.18 -18.54 8.51
C GLN A 366 22.05 -19.01 7.59
N VAL A 367 21.93 -20.33 7.46
CA VAL A 367 20.83 -20.96 6.69
C VAL A 367 19.53 -20.82 7.48
N ASP A 368 18.54 -20.11 6.92
CA ASP A 368 17.22 -19.95 7.53
C ASP A 368 16.57 -21.32 7.76
N VAL A 369 16.19 -21.61 9.02
CA VAL A 369 15.48 -22.84 9.39
C VAL A 369 13.97 -22.62 9.32
N VAL A 370 13.27 -23.45 8.57
CA VAL A 370 11.82 -23.39 8.37
C VAL A 370 11.15 -24.65 8.91
N ASN A 371 10.22 -24.47 9.85
CA ASN A 371 9.42 -25.58 10.37
C ASN A 371 8.38 -26.02 9.34
N VAL A 372 8.34 -27.33 9.04
CA VAL A 372 7.44 -27.90 8.03
C VAL A 372 6.00 -27.94 8.53
N ALA A 373 5.03 -27.62 7.67
CA ALA A 373 3.62 -27.83 7.94
C ALA A 373 3.23 -29.29 7.67
N PHE A 374 2.45 -29.88 8.57
CA PHE A 374 2.08 -31.29 8.45
C PHE A 374 0.65 -31.56 8.92
N GLN A 375 0.07 -32.58 8.32
CA GLN A 375 -1.21 -33.17 8.70
C GLN A 375 -0.97 -34.54 9.33
N TRP A 376 -1.77 -34.91 10.33
CA TRP A 376 -1.66 -36.22 10.98
C TRP A 376 -3.01 -36.92 11.15
N ALA A 377 -2.98 -38.24 11.13
CA ALA A 377 -4.07 -39.13 11.53
C ALA A 377 -3.46 -40.40 12.15
N GLU A 378 -4.28 -41.24 12.75
CA GLU A 378 -3.84 -42.48 13.37
C GLU A 378 -4.81 -43.64 13.12
N SER A 379 -4.31 -44.84 13.37
CA SER A 379 -5.06 -46.06 13.63
C SER A 379 -4.59 -46.63 14.98
N PRO A 380 -5.21 -47.71 15.50
CA PRO A 380 -4.73 -48.35 16.73
C PRO A 380 -3.27 -48.79 16.66
N HIS A 381 -2.75 -49.11 15.46
CA HIS A 381 -1.40 -49.66 15.28
C HIS A 381 -0.40 -48.69 14.64
N GLU A 382 -0.86 -47.67 13.91
CA GLU A 382 -0.01 -46.82 13.08
C GLU A 382 -0.38 -45.34 13.19
N ILE A 383 0.58 -44.47 12.89
CA ILE A 383 0.44 -43.02 12.78
C ILE A 383 0.80 -42.62 11.36
N PHE A 384 -0.04 -41.78 10.76
CA PHE A 384 0.14 -41.28 9.41
C PHE A 384 0.42 -39.78 9.46
N LEU A 385 1.57 -39.37 8.91
CA LEU A 385 1.96 -37.98 8.78
C LEU A 385 2.05 -37.62 7.30
N ALA A 386 1.34 -36.58 6.87
CA ALA A 386 1.49 -35.96 5.56
C ALA A 386 2.25 -34.64 5.71
N LEU A 387 3.47 -34.58 5.18
CA LEU A 387 4.28 -33.37 5.20
C LEU A 387 4.06 -32.60 3.91
N LYS A 388 3.74 -31.30 4.04
CA LYS A 388 3.56 -30.38 2.92
C LYS A 388 4.43 -29.16 3.13
N PHE A 389 5.39 -28.97 2.23
CA PHE A 389 6.13 -27.71 2.21
C PHE A 389 5.20 -26.58 1.77
N SER A 390 5.17 -25.51 2.56
CA SER A 390 4.13 -24.46 2.49
C SER A 390 4.23 -23.54 1.28
N ASN A 391 5.31 -23.59 0.48
CA ASN A 391 5.54 -22.66 -0.64
C ASN A 391 6.02 -23.37 -1.92
N ARG A 392 5.59 -22.84 -3.09
CA ARG A 392 6.00 -23.32 -4.43
C ARG A 392 7.53 -23.29 -4.56
N TRP A 393 8.12 -24.42 -4.93
CA TRP A 393 9.56 -24.60 -5.03
C TRP A 393 10.02 -25.04 -6.41
N SER A 394 11.26 -24.69 -6.75
CA SER A 394 12.04 -25.28 -7.82
C SER A 394 12.69 -26.59 -7.31
N SER A 395 12.46 -27.68 -8.04
CA SER A 395 13.07 -29.00 -7.78
C SER A 395 14.56 -29.00 -8.18
N PRO A 396 15.48 -29.74 -7.50
CA PRO A 396 15.27 -30.76 -6.46
C PRO A 396 15.78 -30.40 -5.04
N VAL A 397 15.29 -31.15 -4.04
CA VAL A 397 15.71 -31.11 -2.61
C VAL A 397 16.99 -31.93 -2.42
N SER A 398 17.88 -31.53 -1.52
CA SER A 398 19.13 -32.24 -1.20
C SER A 398 19.27 -32.52 0.30
N ASN A 399 20.07 -33.54 0.66
CA ASN A 399 20.38 -33.93 2.04
C ASN A 399 19.15 -34.22 2.91
N GLU A 400 18.24 -35.08 2.43
CA GLU A 400 17.13 -35.57 3.24
C GLU A 400 17.65 -36.54 4.32
N SER A 401 17.26 -36.29 5.58
CA SER A 401 17.58 -37.12 6.73
C SER A 401 16.31 -37.38 7.55
N LEU A 402 16.02 -38.64 7.86
CA LEU A 402 14.98 -39.04 8.79
C LEU A 402 15.59 -39.85 9.94
N GLU A 403 15.40 -39.38 11.16
CA GLU A 403 15.83 -40.03 12.39
C GLU A 403 14.61 -40.31 13.26
N VAL A 404 14.43 -41.56 13.67
CA VAL A 404 13.41 -41.99 14.63
C VAL A 404 14.12 -42.66 15.80
N ASN A 405 13.89 -42.17 17.01
CA ASN A 405 14.52 -42.69 18.23
C ASN A 405 13.52 -42.69 19.39
N GLY A 406 13.00 -43.86 19.76
CA GLY A 406 11.99 -44.01 20.82
C GLY A 406 10.72 -43.22 20.51
N ASN A 407 10.48 -42.15 21.28
CA ASN A 407 9.37 -41.22 21.09
C ASN A 407 9.74 -39.97 20.26
N MET A 408 10.94 -39.86 19.71
CA MET A 408 11.36 -38.67 18.95
C MET A 408 11.45 -38.95 17.46
N LEU A 409 10.79 -38.09 16.67
CA LEU A 409 10.88 -38.05 15.21
C LEU A 409 11.57 -36.76 14.78
N LYS A 410 12.65 -36.88 14.01
CA LYS A 410 13.35 -35.74 13.42
C LYS A 410 13.53 -35.94 11.91
N TYR A 411 12.94 -35.05 11.14
CA TYR A 411 13.14 -34.96 9.70
C TYR A 411 13.85 -33.64 9.37
N SER A 412 14.83 -33.68 8.46
CA SER A 412 15.44 -32.48 7.92
C SER A 412 15.81 -32.60 6.44
N SER A 413 15.72 -31.50 5.71
CA SER A 413 16.10 -31.43 4.29
C SER A 413 16.53 -30.01 3.90
N MET A 414 17.26 -29.87 2.78
CA MET A 414 17.71 -28.58 2.27
C MET A 414 17.14 -28.27 0.88
N GLY A 415 16.87 -26.99 0.63
CA GLY A 415 16.72 -26.52 -0.75
C GLY A 415 16.55 -25.01 -0.87
N THR A 416 16.15 -24.55 -2.06
CA THR A 416 16.27 -23.14 -2.48
C THR A 416 14.95 -22.45 -2.72
N GLN A 417 14.57 -21.48 -1.87
CA GLN A 417 13.39 -20.63 -2.06
C GLN A 417 13.82 -19.23 -2.48
N SER A 418 13.39 -18.77 -3.68
CA SER A 418 13.75 -17.45 -4.22
C SER A 418 15.27 -17.20 -4.20
N ASP A 419 16.05 -18.17 -4.70
CA ASP A 419 17.52 -18.19 -4.73
C ASP A 419 18.23 -18.15 -3.36
N LYS A 420 17.50 -18.36 -2.25
CA LYS A 420 18.07 -18.52 -0.90
C LYS A 420 18.02 -19.97 -0.44
N LEU A 421 19.14 -20.49 0.06
CA LEU A 421 19.20 -21.81 0.68
C LEU A 421 18.50 -21.77 2.05
N LYS A 422 17.59 -22.71 2.28
CA LYS A 422 16.85 -22.89 3.54
C LYS A 422 16.88 -24.33 3.99
N LYS A 423 16.88 -24.53 5.32
CA LYS A 423 16.80 -25.85 5.96
C LYS A 423 15.38 -26.07 6.46
N TYR A 424 14.73 -27.11 5.96
CA TYR A 424 13.41 -27.51 6.41
C TYR A 424 13.55 -28.56 7.48
N GLN A 425 12.86 -28.38 8.60
CA GLN A 425 12.98 -29.29 9.74
C GLN A 425 11.60 -29.57 10.35
N LEU A 426 11.41 -30.82 10.78
CA LEU A 426 10.33 -31.23 11.65
C LEU A 426 10.94 -32.02 12.81
N VAL A 427 10.68 -31.58 14.04
CA VAL A 427 11.03 -32.33 15.26
C VAL A 427 9.75 -32.53 16.05
N LEU A 428 9.39 -33.77 16.30
CA LEU A 428 8.22 -34.14 17.08
C LEU A 428 8.64 -35.05 18.23
N GLU A 429 8.14 -34.73 19.42
CA GLU A 429 8.12 -35.65 20.56
C GLU A 429 6.74 -36.30 20.62
N LEU A 430 6.68 -37.55 20.17
CA LEU A 430 5.48 -38.36 20.08
C LEU A 430 4.95 -38.74 21.48
N HIS A 431 3.64 -38.99 21.56
CA HIS A 431 2.96 -39.39 22.78
C HIS A 431 3.56 -40.66 23.40
N ASP A 432 3.89 -41.67 22.58
CA ASP A 432 4.51 -42.91 23.03
C ASP A 432 5.54 -43.43 22.00
N GLU A 433 6.24 -44.51 22.33
CA GLU A 433 7.31 -45.08 21.51
C GLU A 433 6.81 -45.65 20.18
N VAL A 434 7.61 -45.46 19.14
CA VAL A 434 7.37 -46.01 17.79
C VAL A 434 8.48 -46.96 17.37
N VAL A 435 8.13 -47.97 16.57
CA VAL A 435 9.06 -48.99 16.10
C VAL A 435 9.83 -48.44 14.90
N LYS A 436 11.10 -48.07 15.13
CA LYS A 436 12.00 -47.53 14.10
C LYS A 436 12.06 -48.38 12.83
N ASN A 437 12.19 -49.71 12.96
CA ASN A 437 12.39 -50.63 11.84
C ASN A 437 11.16 -50.77 10.92
N GLU A 438 9.99 -50.30 11.34
CA GLU A 438 8.74 -50.37 10.57
C GLU A 438 8.25 -49.00 10.09
N THR A 439 9.09 -47.97 10.19
CA THR A 439 8.79 -46.64 9.64
C THR A 439 8.90 -46.65 8.12
N LYS A 440 7.82 -46.29 7.43
CA LYS A 440 7.78 -46.19 5.96
C LYS A 440 7.67 -44.74 5.52
N VAL A 441 8.52 -44.33 4.59
CA VAL A 441 8.42 -43.03 3.92
C VAL A 441 8.00 -43.26 2.48
N SER A 442 6.86 -42.69 2.09
CA SER A 442 6.33 -42.80 0.74
C SER A 442 6.33 -41.43 0.06
N PRO A 443 7.07 -41.23 -1.03
CA PRO A 443 6.99 -40.01 -1.82
C PRO A 443 5.63 -39.95 -2.52
N VAL A 444 4.95 -38.80 -2.45
CA VAL A 444 3.64 -38.59 -3.11
C VAL A 444 3.80 -37.73 -4.36
N SER A 445 4.55 -36.62 -4.25
CA SER A 445 4.90 -35.74 -5.36
C SER A 445 6.09 -34.84 -5.00
N MET A 446 6.58 -34.02 -5.93
CA MET A 446 7.65 -33.05 -5.67
C MET A 446 7.25 -32.13 -4.51
N GLY A 447 7.90 -32.30 -3.36
CA GLY A 447 7.64 -31.53 -2.14
C GLY A 447 6.44 -32.02 -1.29
N ARG A 448 5.98 -33.26 -1.47
CA ARG A 448 5.03 -33.92 -0.55
C ARG A 448 5.41 -35.38 -0.36
N PHE A 449 5.52 -35.79 0.89
CA PHE A 449 5.74 -37.18 1.25
C PHE A 449 4.95 -37.52 2.51
N THR A 450 4.68 -38.81 2.67
CA THR A 450 3.99 -39.34 3.83
C THR A 450 4.95 -40.20 4.64
N ILE A 451 4.88 -40.08 5.97
CA ILE A 451 5.58 -40.94 6.91
C ILE A 451 4.51 -41.77 7.63
N THR A 452 4.63 -43.09 7.56
CA THR A 452 3.86 -44.02 8.36
C THR A 452 4.75 -44.56 9.46
N LEU A 453 4.36 -44.35 10.71
CA LEU A 453 5.05 -44.83 11.91
C LEU A 453 4.23 -45.94 12.54
N LYS A 454 4.85 -47.05 12.93
CA LYS A 454 4.18 -48.11 13.71
C LYS A 454 4.34 -47.84 15.20
N LYS A 455 3.24 -47.89 15.95
CA LYS A 455 3.24 -47.76 17.41
C LYS A 455 3.87 -49.00 18.06
N ALA A 456 4.65 -48.80 19.12
CA ALA A 456 5.23 -49.93 19.87
C ALA A 456 4.14 -50.74 20.61
N LYS A 457 3.09 -50.05 21.07
CA LYS A 457 1.90 -50.65 21.69
C LYS A 457 0.64 -50.15 20.96
N PRO A 458 -0.30 -51.03 20.61
CA PRO A 458 -1.59 -50.60 20.09
C PRO A 458 -2.31 -49.71 21.10
N ALA A 459 -2.71 -48.51 20.69
CA ALA A 459 -3.43 -47.54 21.52
C ALA A 459 -3.99 -46.42 20.64
N VAL A 460 -5.04 -45.72 21.09
CA VAL A 460 -5.56 -44.50 20.45
C VAL A 460 -5.04 -43.28 21.22
N TRP A 461 -4.44 -42.30 20.53
CA TRP A 461 -3.76 -41.17 21.16
C TRP A 461 -4.62 -39.90 21.11
N ASN A 462 -5.01 -39.37 22.28
CA ASN A 462 -5.78 -38.10 22.37
C ASN A 462 -5.03 -36.90 21.74
N SER A 463 -3.70 -36.95 21.73
CA SER A 463 -2.82 -35.97 21.10
C SER A 463 -1.61 -36.65 20.47
N LEU A 464 -1.09 -36.07 19.38
CA LEU A 464 0.13 -36.57 18.74
C LEU A 464 1.37 -36.44 19.64
N THR A 465 1.38 -35.43 20.52
CA THR A 465 2.49 -35.06 21.42
C THR A 465 2.11 -35.24 22.89
N LYS A 466 3.08 -35.55 23.77
CA LYS A 466 2.83 -35.73 25.22
C LYS A 466 2.28 -34.48 25.93
N GLY A 467 2.60 -33.29 25.43
CA GLY A 467 1.95 -32.05 25.86
C GLY A 467 0.68 -31.81 25.06
N ASN A 468 -0.43 -31.47 25.71
CA ASN A 468 -1.71 -31.07 25.08
C ASN A 468 -1.62 -29.76 24.26
N GLU A 469 -0.42 -29.25 23.99
CA GLU A 469 -0.19 -28.05 23.18
C GLU A 469 -0.18 -28.40 21.69
N LYS A 470 -1.12 -27.83 20.94
CA LYS A 470 -1.19 -27.97 19.49
C LYS A 470 -0.06 -27.18 18.84
N LEU A 471 0.78 -27.82 18.04
CA LEU A 471 1.82 -27.13 17.28
C LEU A 471 1.19 -26.20 16.23
N PRO A 472 1.68 -24.96 16.04
CA PRO A 472 1.05 -23.97 15.14
C PRO A 472 1.02 -24.43 13.67
N ASN A 473 1.90 -25.35 13.29
CA ASN A 473 2.02 -25.88 11.93
C ASN A 473 1.34 -27.26 11.74
N GLN A 474 0.54 -27.71 12.72
CA GLN A 474 -0.13 -29.02 12.75
C GLN A 474 -1.62 -28.92 12.37
N GLN A 475 -2.05 -29.81 11.48
CA GLN A 475 -3.45 -29.98 11.08
C GLN A 475 -3.88 -31.46 11.19
N ILE A 476 -5.20 -31.71 11.24
CA ILE A 476 -5.76 -33.07 11.21
C ILE A 476 -5.87 -33.51 9.74
N TRP A 477 -5.46 -34.73 9.44
CA TRP A 477 -5.64 -35.37 8.13
C TRP A 477 -7.00 -36.05 8.09
N TRP A 478 -8.06 -35.29 7.82
CA TRP A 478 -9.45 -35.75 7.87
C TRP A 478 -9.70 -37.00 7.03
N ASP A 479 -9.29 -37.03 5.75
CA ASP A 479 -9.50 -38.20 4.87
C ASP A 479 -8.93 -39.50 5.46
N MET A 480 -7.75 -39.44 6.10
CA MET A 480 -7.11 -40.62 6.68
C MET A 480 -7.69 -40.96 8.05
N LYS A 481 -8.15 -39.95 8.80
CA LYS A 481 -8.84 -40.14 10.07
C LYS A 481 -10.18 -40.86 9.84
N ASP A 482 -10.99 -40.36 8.91
CA ASP A 482 -12.30 -40.93 8.59
C ASP A 482 -12.18 -42.39 8.14
N LYS A 483 -11.11 -42.72 7.40
CA LYS A 483 -10.84 -44.10 6.96
C LYS A 483 -10.55 -45.08 8.11
N HIS A 484 -9.96 -44.61 9.20
CA HIS A 484 -9.54 -45.44 10.34
C HIS A 484 -10.38 -45.20 11.60
N GLN A 485 -11.41 -44.35 11.52
CA GLN A 485 -12.27 -43.98 12.63
C GLN A 485 -12.99 -45.20 13.21
N ASP A 486 -13.64 -46.00 12.38
CA ASP A 486 -14.32 -47.24 12.80
C ASP A 486 -13.36 -48.23 13.50
N ALA A 487 -12.10 -48.30 13.06
CA ALA A 487 -11.11 -49.18 13.67
C ALA A 487 -10.61 -48.67 15.03
N CYS A 488 -10.53 -47.34 15.21
CA CYS A 488 -10.22 -46.74 16.50
C CYS A 488 -11.39 -46.89 17.48
N ASP A 489 -12.62 -46.66 17.02
CA ASP A 489 -13.81 -46.74 17.85
C ASP A 489 -14.05 -48.18 18.33
N ASN A 490 -13.95 -49.17 17.43
CA ASN A 490 -14.02 -50.60 17.80
C ASN A 490 -12.90 -51.01 18.77
N PHE A 491 -11.68 -50.46 18.64
CA PHE A 491 -10.58 -50.77 19.54
C PHE A 491 -10.82 -50.21 20.97
N ILE A 492 -11.48 -49.06 21.08
CA ILE A 492 -11.87 -48.48 22.37
C ILE A 492 -13.01 -49.29 23.00
N GLU A 493 -13.95 -49.80 22.19
CA GLU A 493 -15.05 -50.66 22.67
C GLU A 493 -14.59 -52.08 23.05
N ASP A 494 -13.55 -52.61 22.40
CA ASP A 494 -12.98 -53.94 22.66
C ASP A 494 -11.92 -53.95 23.79
N GLU A 495 -11.48 -52.80 24.31
CA GLU A 495 -10.67 -52.77 25.54
C GLU A 495 -11.56 -53.11 26.74
N PRO A 496 -11.37 -54.26 27.41
CA PRO A 496 -12.11 -54.54 28.63
C PRO A 496 -11.78 -53.44 29.65
N GLU A 497 -12.82 -52.90 30.30
CA GLU A 497 -12.70 -52.05 31.48
C GLU A 497 -11.65 -52.65 32.41
N ASN A 498 -10.45 -52.07 32.42
CA ASN A 498 -9.46 -52.40 33.42
C ASN A 498 -9.90 -51.61 34.65
N ASP A 499 -10.55 -52.34 35.55
CA ASP A 499 -11.04 -51.90 36.85
C ASP A 499 -10.07 -50.92 37.52
N THR A 500 -10.68 -49.84 38.00
CA THR A 500 -10.21 -49.07 39.15
C THR A 500 -9.74 -49.98 40.28
N GLU A 501 -8.45 -49.98 40.62
CA GLU A 501 -7.98 -50.13 42.00
C GLU A 501 -6.75 -49.25 42.26
N LEU A 502 -7.00 -48.18 43.05
CA LEU A 502 -6.12 -47.37 43.92
C LEU A 502 -4.97 -46.52 43.36
#